data_AF-A0A8J2RW66-F1
#
_entry.id   AF-A0A8J2RW66-F1
#
_cell.length_a   1.000
_cell.length_b   1.000
_cell.length_c   1.000
_cell.angle_alpha   90.00
_cell.angle_beta   90.00
_cell.angle_gamma   90.00
#
_symmetry.space_group_name_H-M   'P 1'
#
loop_
_entity.id
_entity.type
_entity.pdbx_description
1 polymer ?
#
loop_
_entity_poly.entity_id
_entity_poly.type
_entity_poly.pdbx_seq_one_letter_code
_entity_poly.pdbx_strand_id
1 'polypeptide(L)'
;MYPSVNIEPSLLKGPAFYKLMEKHVISLKQQESNGYPRPNPYNKTRAIINSIEIEKLRSTPTVHLASDERICDRCFTVYKVNSNGLAKYSSAGADACSYHWGRSFRNPGTNISTPFTCCGRDSKSKGCTTAKCHVFNIENLKNDLGFVQTTEKQPLVGGDYGVYALDCEMCYTTEGGELTRVSIVSSDMKIVYETLVKPDNPVLDYNTRFSGISEEDLRYVRTSLKDVQTVLLNLFSSKSILIGHGLGSDLRALRLIHDTVIDTSIVFPHTRGPPYKKGLKKLILDHFQKHIQKDGGHNSAEDAIACIELMIWKVKPFLR
;
A
#
# COMPACT_ATOMS: atom_id res chain seq x y z
N MET A 1 -3.51 -2.84 30.54
CA MET A 1 -4.57 -2.03 29.92
C MET A 1 -3.88 -1.06 28.98
N TYR A 2 -3.98 -1.25 27.67
CA TYR A 2 -3.35 -0.34 26.70
C TYR A 2 -3.98 1.05 26.84
N PRO A 3 -3.25 2.15 26.58
CA PRO A 3 -3.86 3.47 26.53
C PRO A 3 -4.85 3.50 25.36
N SER A 4 -6.11 3.15 25.63
CA SER A 4 -7.20 3.35 24.70
C SER A 4 -7.36 4.84 24.50
N VAL A 5 -7.56 5.24 23.25
CA VAL A 5 -7.88 6.63 22.92
C VAL A 5 -9.34 6.86 23.34
N ASN A 6 -9.56 7.05 24.63
CA ASN A 6 -10.87 7.31 25.20
C ASN A 6 -11.23 8.77 24.88
N ILE A 7 -11.76 8.99 23.67
CA ILE A 7 -12.16 10.30 23.13
C ILE A 7 -13.61 10.19 22.72
N GLU A 8 -14.41 11.20 23.03
CA GLU A 8 -15.80 11.24 22.61
C GLU A 8 -15.90 11.17 21.07
N PRO A 9 -16.67 10.24 20.51
CA PRO A 9 -16.80 10.09 19.05
C PRO A 9 -17.30 11.34 18.32
N SER A 10 -18.01 12.23 19.03
CA SER A 10 -18.49 13.52 18.53
C SER A 10 -17.34 14.47 18.14
N LEU A 11 -16.18 14.39 18.82
CA LEU A 11 -15.00 15.22 18.56
C LEU A 11 -14.19 14.76 17.34
N LEU A 12 -14.49 13.57 16.82
CA LEU A 12 -13.80 12.98 15.68
C LEU A 12 -14.51 13.29 14.35
N LYS A 13 -15.44 14.23 14.33
CA LYS A 13 -16.23 14.61 13.14
C LYS A 13 -16.42 16.12 13.06
N GLY A 14 -16.89 16.58 11.91
CA GLY A 14 -17.27 17.96 11.70
C GLY A 14 -16.10 18.87 11.30
N PRO A 15 -16.40 20.15 10.99
CA PRO A 15 -15.45 21.08 10.39
C PRO A 15 -14.20 21.34 11.24
N ALA A 16 -14.32 21.31 12.57
CA ALA A 16 -13.20 21.53 13.48
C ALA A 16 -12.19 20.37 13.40
N PHE A 17 -12.67 19.13 13.43
CA PHE A 17 -11.83 17.94 13.29
C PHE A 17 -11.20 17.89 11.89
N TYR A 18 -11.99 18.12 10.83
CA TYR A 18 -11.49 18.18 9.47
C TYR A 18 -10.33 19.18 9.32
N LYS A 19 -10.50 20.43 9.79
CA LYS A 19 -9.45 21.47 9.74
C LYS A 19 -8.21 21.12 10.57
N LEU A 20 -8.36 20.35 11.64
CA LEU A 20 -7.24 19.88 12.44
C LEU A 20 -6.43 18.83 11.66
N MET A 21 -7.11 17.89 11.01
CA MET A 21 -6.49 16.84 10.19
C MET A 21 -5.85 17.41 8.91
N GLU A 22 -6.48 18.40 8.28
CA GLU A 22 -6.01 19.05 7.04
C GLU A 22 -4.57 19.57 7.15
N LYS A 23 -4.14 20.00 8.35
CA LYS A 23 -2.77 20.46 8.63
C LYS A 23 -1.69 19.38 8.44
N HIS A 24 -2.10 18.11 8.35
CA HIS A 24 -1.23 16.96 8.19
C HIS A 24 -1.25 16.38 6.77
N VAL A 25 -2.02 16.98 5.85
CA VAL A 25 -2.03 16.58 4.44
C VAL A 25 -0.63 16.77 3.87
N ILE A 26 -0.10 15.73 3.24
CA ILE A 26 1.24 15.76 2.65
C ILE A 26 1.25 16.62 1.38
N SER A 27 2.30 17.43 1.21
CA SER A 27 2.44 18.29 0.04
C SER A 27 2.53 17.50 -1.26
N LEU A 28 2.17 18.11 -2.40
CA LEU A 28 2.28 17.47 -3.71
C LEU A 28 3.71 17.01 -4.01
N LYS A 29 4.73 17.78 -3.58
CA LYS A 29 6.14 17.38 -3.69
C LYS A 29 6.48 16.12 -2.88
N GLN A 30 5.89 15.97 -1.69
CA GLN A 30 6.03 14.75 -0.90
C GLN A 30 5.32 13.59 -1.58
N GLN A 31 4.12 13.79 -2.12
CA GLN A 31 3.40 12.79 -2.89
C GLN A 31 4.22 12.30 -4.10
N GLU A 32 4.75 13.22 -4.91
CA GLU A 32 5.62 12.91 -6.05
C GLU A 32 6.88 12.17 -5.62
N SER A 33 7.61 12.63 -4.60
CA SER A 33 8.82 11.92 -4.14
C SER A 33 8.54 10.53 -3.54
N ASN A 34 7.28 10.23 -3.22
CA ASN A 34 6.83 8.95 -2.66
C ASN A 34 6.02 8.11 -3.65
N GLY A 35 6.02 8.44 -4.95
CA GLY A 35 5.41 7.57 -5.97
C GLY A 35 3.89 7.68 -6.13
N TYR A 36 3.25 8.71 -5.59
CA TYR A 36 1.80 8.86 -5.74
C TYR A 36 1.41 9.16 -7.20
N PRO A 37 0.28 8.61 -7.69
CA PRO A 37 -0.14 8.83 -9.07
C PRO A 37 -0.58 10.28 -9.29
N ARG A 38 -0.08 10.91 -10.36
CA ARG A 38 -0.41 12.28 -10.79
C ARG A 38 -1.22 12.26 -12.08
N PRO A 39 -2.10 13.25 -12.34
CA PRO A 39 -2.83 13.31 -13.60
C PRO A 39 -1.87 13.55 -14.77
N ASN A 40 -2.04 12.79 -15.86
CA ASN A 40 -1.34 13.06 -17.10
C ASN A 40 -2.02 14.24 -17.84
N PRO A 41 -1.26 15.27 -18.28
CA PRO A 41 -1.84 16.46 -18.91
C PRO A 41 -2.48 16.18 -20.28
N TYR A 42 -2.14 15.07 -20.94
CA TYR A 42 -2.59 14.74 -22.30
C TYR A 42 -3.62 13.61 -22.34
N ASN A 43 -3.68 12.75 -21.32
CA ASN A 43 -4.63 11.65 -21.25
C ASN A 43 -5.20 11.51 -19.84
N LYS A 44 -6.48 11.86 -19.68
CA LYS A 44 -7.19 11.84 -18.38
C LYS A 44 -7.33 10.45 -17.76
N THR A 45 -7.23 9.39 -18.55
CA THR A 45 -7.25 8.00 -18.06
C THR A 45 -5.86 7.50 -17.66
N ARG A 46 -4.83 8.35 -17.82
CA ARG A 46 -3.44 8.00 -17.58
C ARG A 46 -2.89 8.71 -16.35
N ALA A 47 -2.11 8.01 -15.52
CA ALA A 47 -1.32 8.61 -14.47
C ALA A 47 0.15 8.79 -14.85
N ILE A 48 0.81 9.75 -14.22
CA ILE A 48 2.26 9.88 -14.17
C ILE A 48 2.69 9.46 -12.77
N ILE A 49 3.58 8.47 -12.67
CA ILE A 49 4.11 7.98 -11.41
C ILE A 49 5.61 8.28 -11.40
N ASN A 50 5.98 9.34 -10.69
CA ASN A 50 7.38 9.66 -10.42
C ASN A 50 7.72 9.01 -9.09
N SER A 51 8.69 8.11 -9.04
CA SER A 51 9.22 7.61 -7.78
C SER A 51 10.72 7.49 -7.93
N ILE A 52 11.46 8.12 -7.01
CA ILE A 52 12.92 8.02 -6.96
C ILE A 52 13.36 6.55 -6.85
N GLU A 53 12.54 5.68 -6.23
CA GLU A 53 12.81 4.24 -6.15
C GLU A 53 12.56 3.54 -7.49
N ILE A 54 11.47 3.87 -8.19
CA ILE A 54 11.21 3.36 -9.55
C ILE A 54 12.30 3.85 -10.50
N GLU A 55 12.72 5.11 -10.40
CA GLU A 55 13.81 5.67 -11.20
C GLU A 55 15.15 5.03 -10.85
N LYS A 56 15.45 4.75 -9.57
CA LYS A 56 16.66 4.00 -9.18
C LYS A 56 16.64 2.57 -9.70
N LEU A 57 15.49 1.89 -9.64
CA LEU A 57 15.31 0.56 -10.25
C LEU A 57 15.52 0.62 -11.78
N ARG A 58 15.05 1.69 -12.43
CA ARG A 58 15.24 1.95 -13.88
C ARG A 58 16.65 2.40 -14.25
N SER A 59 17.38 3.07 -13.36
CA SER A 59 18.68 3.71 -13.61
C SER A 59 19.88 2.97 -13.02
N THR A 60 19.66 1.80 -12.40
CA THR A 60 20.77 0.91 -12.05
C THR A 60 21.42 0.46 -13.37
N PRO A 61 22.70 0.81 -13.67
CA PRO A 61 23.30 0.73 -15.01
C PRO A 61 23.35 -0.66 -15.66
N THR A 62 22.93 -1.70 -14.96
CA THR A 62 23.06 -3.12 -15.30
C THR A 62 21.74 -3.81 -15.65
N VAL A 63 20.59 -3.12 -15.64
CA VAL A 63 19.29 -3.78 -15.85
C VAL A 63 18.54 -3.22 -17.06
N HIS A 64 19.14 -3.37 -18.24
CA HIS A 64 18.40 -3.27 -19.50
C HIS A 64 17.58 -4.54 -19.70
N LEU A 65 16.38 -4.59 -19.13
CA LEU A 65 15.47 -5.72 -19.34
C LEU A 65 14.95 -5.71 -20.78
N ALA A 66 15.00 -6.87 -21.43
CA ALA A 66 14.23 -7.08 -22.65
C ALA A 66 12.72 -6.97 -22.36
N SER A 67 11.90 -6.81 -23.41
CA SER A 67 10.45 -6.70 -23.27
C SER A 67 9.79 -7.92 -22.61
N ASP A 68 10.43 -9.08 -22.72
CA ASP A 68 10.03 -10.36 -22.13
C ASP A 68 10.78 -10.69 -20.83
N GLU A 69 11.54 -9.77 -20.25
CA GLU A 69 12.25 -9.97 -18.98
C GLU A 69 11.61 -9.21 -17.83
N ARG A 70 11.72 -9.77 -16.62
CA ARG A 70 11.21 -9.22 -15.36
C ARG A 70 12.24 -9.46 -14.25
N ILE A 71 12.21 -8.64 -13.20
CA ILE A 71 12.95 -8.87 -11.95
C ILE A 71 11.96 -9.39 -10.92
N CYS A 72 12.31 -10.47 -10.23
CA CYS A 72 11.48 -11.00 -9.15
C CYS A 72 11.53 -10.10 -7.91
N ASP A 73 10.39 -9.66 -7.40
CA ASP A 73 10.29 -8.81 -6.20
C ASP A 73 10.77 -9.50 -4.91
N ARG A 74 10.79 -10.82 -4.92
CA ARG A 74 11.10 -11.64 -3.74
C ARG A 74 12.57 -12.02 -3.66
N CYS A 75 13.13 -12.51 -4.76
CA CYS A 75 14.50 -13.03 -4.82
C CYS A 75 15.44 -12.19 -5.69
N PHE A 76 14.93 -11.14 -6.34
CA PHE A 76 15.67 -10.23 -7.23
C PHE A 76 16.30 -10.90 -8.47
N THR A 77 15.97 -12.16 -8.75
CA THR A 77 16.39 -12.87 -9.96
C THR A 77 15.68 -12.29 -11.19
N VAL A 78 16.44 -12.08 -12.27
CA VAL A 78 15.89 -11.76 -13.60
C VAL A 78 15.38 -13.05 -14.24
N TYR A 79 14.15 -13.03 -14.76
CA TYR A 79 13.51 -14.17 -15.41
C TYR A 79 12.75 -13.74 -16.66
N LYS A 80 12.50 -14.68 -17.57
CA LYS A 80 11.76 -14.44 -18.82
C LYS A 80 10.29 -14.84 -18.70
N VAL A 81 9.43 -14.12 -19.40
CA VAL A 81 8.00 -14.41 -19.53
C VAL A 81 7.61 -14.72 -20.98
N ASN A 82 6.48 -15.41 -21.16
CA ASN A 82 5.87 -15.62 -22.48
C ASN A 82 4.92 -14.46 -22.84
N SER A 83 4.24 -14.60 -23.99
CA SER A 83 3.28 -13.60 -24.47
C SER A 83 2.11 -13.34 -23.53
N ASN A 84 1.81 -14.30 -22.64
CA ASN A 84 0.72 -14.23 -21.67
C ASN A 84 1.22 -13.77 -20.29
N GLY A 85 2.47 -13.30 -20.18
CA GLY A 85 3.08 -12.84 -18.93
C GLY A 85 3.46 -13.96 -17.95
N LEU A 86 3.34 -15.24 -18.33
CA LEU A 86 3.75 -16.37 -17.50
C LEU A 86 5.24 -16.63 -17.62
N ALA A 87 5.90 -16.99 -16.51
CA ALA A 87 7.31 -17.32 -16.50
C ALA A 87 7.65 -18.49 -17.44
N LYS A 88 8.71 -18.34 -18.24
CA LYS A 88 9.28 -19.40 -19.07
C LYS A 88 10.26 -20.21 -18.21
N TYR A 89 9.82 -21.38 -17.76
CA TYR A 89 10.67 -22.29 -16.99
C TYR A 89 11.45 -23.24 -17.88
N SER A 90 12.73 -23.41 -17.59
CA SER A 90 13.61 -24.35 -18.30
C SER A 90 13.51 -25.74 -17.64
N SER A 91 12.35 -26.39 -17.80
CA SER A 91 12.03 -27.74 -17.29
C SER A 91 12.08 -27.94 -15.75
N ALA A 92 11.55 -29.07 -15.28
CA ALA A 92 11.04 -29.30 -13.92
C ALA A 92 12.00 -28.92 -12.76
N GLY A 93 11.66 -27.84 -12.06
CA GLY A 93 12.12 -27.56 -10.68
C GLY A 93 13.35 -26.69 -10.50
N ALA A 94 14.07 -26.31 -11.56
CA ALA A 94 15.29 -25.49 -11.46
C ALA A 94 15.02 -23.99 -11.18
N ASP A 95 13.77 -23.54 -11.35
CA ASP A 95 13.39 -22.13 -11.36
C ASP A 95 12.40 -21.75 -10.23
N ALA A 96 12.38 -22.51 -9.14
CA ALA A 96 11.55 -22.17 -7.97
C ALA A 96 12.09 -20.90 -7.29
N CYS A 97 11.20 -19.95 -6.99
CA CYS A 97 11.59 -18.70 -6.35
C CYS A 97 11.93 -18.95 -4.87
N SER A 98 13.22 -18.93 -4.53
CA SER A 98 13.71 -19.05 -3.14
C SER A 98 14.02 -17.69 -2.55
N TYR A 99 13.34 -17.31 -1.47
CA TYR A 99 13.42 -15.97 -0.88
C TYR A 99 13.24 -15.97 0.65
N HIS A 100 13.56 -14.84 1.27
CA HIS A 100 13.23 -14.54 2.66
C HIS A 100 12.06 -13.57 2.68
N TRP A 101 10.93 -13.96 3.26
CA TRP A 101 9.78 -13.06 3.41
C TRP A 101 9.97 -12.05 4.57
N GLY A 102 10.86 -12.36 5.51
CA GLY A 102 11.24 -11.48 6.61
C GLY A 102 12.34 -10.50 6.19
N ARG A 103 12.51 -9.42 6.96
CA ARG A 103 13.53 -8.39 6.66
C ARG A 103 14.81 -8.63 7.44
N SER A 104 15.92 -8.19 6.86
CA SER A 104 17.22 -8.03 7.52
C SER A 104 17.60 -6.55 7.41
N PHE A 105 18.15 -5.97 8.47
CA PHE A 105 18.48 -4.55 8.53
C PHE A 105 19.97 -4.38 8.77
N ARG A 106 20.61 -3.45 8.04
CA ARG A 106 22.00 -3.10 8.27
C ARG A 106 22.12 -2.19 9.49
N ASN A 107 22.89 -2.63 10.48
CA ASN A 107 23.15 -1.85 11.69
C ASN A 107 24.05 -0.65 11.36
N PRO A 108 23.63 0.58 11.71
CA PRO A 108 24.50 1.73 11.62
C PRO A 108 25.67 1.56 12.60
N GLY A 109 26.91 1.66 12.10
CA GLY A 109 28.12 1.65 12.91
C GLY A 109 28.97 0.37 12.80
N THR A 110 28.39 -0.79 12.49
CA THR A 110 29.14 -2.06 12.47
C THR A 110 29.21 -2.76 11.13
N ASN A 111 28.57 -2.23 10.07
CA ASN A 111 28.40 -2.88 8.75
C ASN A 111 27.82 -4.30 8.79
N ILE A 112 27.39 -4.78 9.97
CA ILE A 112 26.77 -6.07 10.20
C ILE A 112 25.26 -5.92 10.03
N SER A 113 24.67 -6.83 9.27
CA SER A 113 23.22 -6.91 9.13
C SER A 113 22.63 -7.80 10.21
N THR A 114 21.43 -7.46 10.69
CA THR A 114 20.66 -8.33 11.58
C THR A 114 20.28 -9.62 10.84
N PRO A 115 20.07 -10.73 11.55
CA PRO A 115 19.45 -11.91 10.95
C PRO A 115 18.08 -11.59 10.34
N PHE A 116 17.64 -12.40 9.38
CA PHE A 116 16.31 -12.28 8.80
C PHE A 116 15.23 -12.63 9.82
N THR A 117 14.21 -11.78 9.96
CA THR A 117 13.11 -12.01 10.91
C THR A 117 12.25 -13.24 10.62
N CYS A 118 12.35 -13.81 9.43
CA CYS A 118 11.59 -15.01 9.04
C CYS A 118 12.18 -16.33 9.57
N CYS A 119 13.50 -16.41 9.73
CA CYS A 119 14.18 -17.68 10.04
C CYS A 119 15.38 -17.54 10.97
N GLY A 120 15.78 -16.32 11.34
CA GLY A 120 16.96 -16.07 12.19
C GLY A 120 18.31 -16.38 11.52
N ARG A 121 18.32 -16.71 10.22
CA ARG A 121 19.57 -16.90 9.46
C ARG A 121 20.20 -15.56 9.10
N ASP A 122 21.50 -15.57 8.83
CA ASP A 122 22.26 -14.37 8.47
C ASP A 122 21.82 -13.76 7.13
N SER A 123 22.21 -12.51 6.89
CA SER A 123 21.84 -11.73 5.69
C SER A 123 22.35 -12.27 4.35
N LYS A 124 23.33 -13.19 4.35
CA LYS A 124 23.88 -13.81 3.13
C LYS A 124 23.30 -15.20 2.87
N SER A 125 22.51 -15.73 3.80
CA SER A 125 21.88 -17.05 3.66
C SER A 125 20.88 -17.10 2.50
N LYS A 126 20.79 -18.26 1.84
CA LYS A 126 19.75 -18.53 0.83
C LYS A 126 18.35 -18.42 1.45
N GLY A 127 17.38 -18.03 0.63
CA GLY A 127 15.99 -17.87 1.02
C GLY A 127 15.43 -19.06 1.80
N CYS A 128 14.74 -18.81 2.92
CA CYS A 128 14.14 -19.85 3.75
C CYS A 128 12.76 -20.31 3.28
N THR A 129 12.23 -19.71 2.21
CA THR A 129 10.90 -19.99 1.68
C THR A 129 10.98 -20.13 0.17
N THR A 130 10.22 -21.09 -0.37
CA THR A 130 10.12 -21.33 -1.80
C THR A 130 8.71 -21.03 -2.28
N ALA A 131 8.60 -20.40 -3.45
CA ALA A 131 7.34 -20.22 -4.16
C ALA A 131 7.42 -20.90 -5.54
N LYS A 132 6.27 -21.37 -6.02
CA LYS A 132 6.13 -22.03 -7.32
C LYS A 132 6.43 -21.07 -8.48
N CYS A 133 6.22 -19.77 -8.26
CA CYS A 133 6.39 -18.74 -9.27
C CYS A 133 7.31 -17.60 -8.80
N HIS A 134 8.00 -16.98 -9.77
CA HIS A 134 8.54 -15.64 -9.58
C HIS A 134 7.41 -14.63 -9.76
N VAL A 135 7.47 -13.53 -9.02
CA VAL A 135 6.47 -12.47 -9.06
C VAL A 135 7.16 -11.13 -9.21
N PHE A 136 6.48 -10.15 -9.77
CA PHE A 136 6.99 -8.80 -9.91
C PHE A 136 5.89 -7.82 -9.54
N ASN A 137 6.24 -6.72 -8.88
CA ASN A 137 5.32 -5.62 -8.62
C ASN A 137 5.76 -4.34 -9.29
N ILE A 138 6.97 -4.26 -9.88
CA ILE A 138 7.53 -3.01 -10.43
C ILE A 138 6.48 -2.34 -11.28
N GLU A 139 5.91 -1.31 -10.68
CA GLU A 139 4.53 -0.91 -10.87
C GLU A 139 4.31 -0.60 -12.32
N ASN A 140 3.57 -1.49 -12.96
CA ASN A 140 3.02 -1.36 -14.29
C ASN A 140 3.80 -0.39 -15.19
N LEU A 141 5.06 -0.74 -15.51
CA LEU A 141 5.92 0.06 -16.40
C LEU A 141 5.25 0.41 -17.75
N LYS A 142 4.11 -0.21 -18.06
CA LYS A 142 3.28 0.03 -19.24
C LYS A 142 1.81 0.37 -18.97
N ASN A 143 1.23 0.01 -17.80
CA ASN A 143 -0.22 0.10 -17.58
C ASN A 143 -0.60 1.30 -16.69
N ASP A 144 -0.20 2.48 -17.14
CA ASP A 144 -0.62 3.74 -16.52
C ASP A 144 -2.09 4.08 -16.82
N LEU A 145 -2.85 3.22 -17.49
CA LEU A 145 -4.21 3.47 -18.00
C LEU A 145 -5.30 3.04 -17.01
N GLY A 146 -6.50 3.60 -17.17
CA GLY A 146 -7.65 3.28 -16.31
C GLY A 146 -7.62 4.00 -14.97
N PHE A 147 -6.79 5.04 -14.83
CA PHE A 147 -6.83 5.91 -13.68
C PHE A 147 -8.05 6.83 -13.72
N VAL A 148 -8.68 6.99 -12.57
CA VAL A 148 -9.76 7.94 -12.33
C VAL A 148 -9.33 8.97 -11.30
N GLN A 149 -9.93 10.15 -11.33
CA GLN A 149 -9.59 11.24 -10.42
C GLN A 149 -10.82 11.70 -9.65
N THR A 150 -10.70 11.84 -8.33
CA THR A 150 -11.77 12.45 -7.52
C THR A 150 -11.99 13.90 -7.93
N THR A 151 -13.25 14.33 -8.02
CA THR A 151 -13.62 15.71 -8.30
C THR A 151 -14.11 16.41 -7.05
N GLU A 152 -14.06 17.73 -7.03
CA GLU A 152 -14.63 18.50 -5.94
C GLU A 152 -16.16 18.33 -5.89
N LYS A 153 -16.69 18.17 -4.68
CA LYS A 153 -18.11 18.08 -4.39
C LYS A 153 -18.45 19.02 -3.23
N GLN A 154 -19.72 19.33 -3.07
CA GLN A 154 -20.19 20.12 -1.93
C GLN A 154 -19.83 19.42 -0.60
N PRO A 155 -19.36 20.16 0.42
CA PRO A 155 -19.09 19.61 1.73
C PRO A 155 -20.38 19.14 2.41
N LEU A 156 -20.27 18.21 3.36
CA LEU A 156 -21.41 17.66 4.09
C LEU A 156 -22.11 18.75 4.91
N VAL A 157 -21.36 19.42 5.80
CA VAL A 157 -21.82 20.56 6.64
C VAL A 157 -20.62 21.44 6.98
N GLY A 158 -20.76 22.77 6.88
CA GLY A 158 -19.81 23.73 7.46
C GLY A 158 -18.36 23.63 6.94
N GLY A 159 -18.14 23.04 5.75
CA GLY A 159 -16.81 22.81 5.18
C GLY A 159 -16.15 21.48 5.56
N ASP A 160 -16.88 20.55 6.21
CA ASP A 160 -16.42 19.18 6.42
C ASP A 160 -16.62 18.34 5.15
N TYR A 161 -15.52 17.89 4.54
CA TYR A 161 -15.54 16.99 3.37
C TYR A 161 -15.38 15.51 3.77
N GLY A 162 -15.28 15.22 5.06
CA GLY A 162 -15.08 13.88 5.60
C GLY A 162 -13.60 13.49 5.72
N VAL A 163 -13.33 12.67 6.73
CA VAL A 163 -12.02 12.09 7.02
C VAL A 163 -12.17 10.58 7.05
N TYR A 164 -11.40 9.89 6.21
CA TYR A 164 -11.47 8.44 6.03
C TYR A 164 -10.08 7.85 6.06
N ALA A 165 -9.94 6.62 6.56
CA ALA A 165 -8.77 5.80 6.31
C ALA A 165 -9.06 4.74 5.26
N LEU A 166 -8.03 4.41 4.50
CA LEU A 166 -8.08 3.45 3.42
C LEU A 166 -6.86 2.53 3.50
N ASP A 167 -7.09 1.25 3.29
CA ASP A 167 -6.04 0.24 3.17
C ASP A 167 -6.50 -0.84 2.17
N CYS A 168 -5.56 -1.37 1.40
CA CYS A 168 -5.80 -2.37 0.37
C CYS A 168 -4.92 -3.61 0.58
N GLU A 169 -5.48 -4.76 0.19
CA GLU A 169 -4.67 -5.95 -0.06
C GLU A 169 -4.50 -6.16 -1.56
N MET A 170 -3.32 -6.65 -1.93
CA MET A 170 -2.95 -6.92 -3.31
C MET A 170 -2.42 -8.35 -3.48
N CYS A 171 -2.60 -8.88 -4.68
CA CYS A 171 -1.97 -10.10 -5.15
C CYS A 171 -1.00 -9.81 -6.29
N TYR A 172 -0.20 -10.81 -6.66
CA TYR A 172 0.64 -10.77 -7.86
C TYR A 172 -0.06 -11.45 -9.02
N THR A 173 -0.10 -10.78 -10.17
CA THR A 173 -0.66 -11.28 -11.42
C THR A 173 0.39 -11.28 -12.54
N THR A 174 0.01 -11.75 -13.73
CA THR A 174 0.84 -11.69 -14.93
C THR A 174 1.19 -10.26 -15.36
N GLU A 175 0.44 -9.25 -14.90
CA GLU A 175 0.66 -7.83 -15.18
C GLU A 175 1.16 -7.04 -13.96
N GLY A 176 1.54 -7.73 -12.88
CA GLY A 176 2.07 -7.13 -11.65
C GLY A 176 1.06 -7.13 -10.50
N GLY A 177 1.22 -6.22 -9.55
CA GLY A 177 0.32 -6.13 -8.39
C GLY A 177 -1.09 -5.66 -8.76
N GLU A 178 -2.11 -6.42 -8.34
CA GLU A 178 -3.52 -6.04 -8.50
C GLU A 178 -4.30 -6.15 -7.19
N LEU A 179 -5.30 -5.28 -7.05
CA LEU A 179 -6.17 -5.17 -5.89
C LEU A 179 -7.00 -6.45 -5.68
N THR A 180 -7.05 -6.94 -4.45
CA THR A 180 -7.91 -8.07 -4.04
C THR A 180 -8.87 -7.72 -2.92
N ARG A 181 -8.56 -6.72 -2.09
CA ARG A 181 -9.46 -6.22 -1.04
C ARG A 181 -9.23 -4.73 -0.84
N VAL A 182 -10.30 -3.99 -0.55
CA VAL A 182 -10.23 -2.60 -0.09
C VAL A 182 -11.12 -2.44 1.13
N SER A 183 -10.62 -1.74 2.16
CA SER A 183 -11.38 -1.34 3.33
C SER A 183 -11.30 0.17 3.51
N ILE A 184 -12.44 0.78 3.78
CA ILE A 184 -12.58 2.21 4.07
C ILE A 184 -13.24 2.37 5.41
N VAL A 185 -12.63 3.18 6.26
CA VAL A 185 -13.05 3.39 7.63
C VAL A 185 -13.26 4.89 7.86
N SER A 186 -14.36 5.29 8.49
CA SER A 186 -14.60 6.68 8.89
C SER A 186 -13.77 7.06 10.11
N SER A 187 -13.63 8.37 10.38
CA SER A 187 -12.89 8.89 11.54
C SER A 187 -13.34 8.38 12.92
N ASP A 188 -14.58 7.90 13.06
CA ASP A 188 -15.08 7.21 14.25
C ASP A 188 -14.83 5.68 14.24
N MET A 189 -13.86 5.23 13.45
CA MET A 189 -13.38 3.85 13.37
C MET A 189 -14.45 2.84 12.92
N LYS A 190 -15.44 3.27 12.14
CA LYS A 190 -16.46 2.40 11.58
C LYS A 190 -16.14 2.08 10.12
N ILE A 191 -16.32 0.82 9.73
CA ILE A 191 -16.19 0.41 8.33
C ILE A 191 -17.34 1.05 7.55
N VAL A 192 -16.98 1.84 6.52
CA VAL A 192 -17.92 2.52 5.62
C VAL A 192 -18.10 1.73 4.34
N TYR A 193 -17.03 1.10 3.86
CA TYR A 193 -17.04 0.27 2.68
C TYR A 193 -15.95 -0.79 2.79
N GLU A 194 -16.29 -2.03 2.49
CA GLU A 194 -15.33 -3.12 2.42
C GLU A 194 -15.79 -4.10 1.35
N THR A 195 -14.86 -4.53 0.50
CA THR A 195 -15.16 -5.54 -0.52
C THR A 195 -13.93 -6.29 -0.97
N LEU A 196 -14.15 -7.51 -1.45
CA LEU A 196 -13.18 -8.24 -2.25
C LEU A 196 -13.32 -7.83 -3.71
N VAL A 197 -12.20 -7.82 -4.41
CA VAL A 197 -12.09 -7.40 -5.81
C VAL A 197 -11.50 -8.55 -6.62
N LYS A 198 -12.11 -8.83 -7.76
CA LYS A 198 -11.59 -9.79 -8.72
C LYS A 198 -10.48 -9.11 -9.53
N PRO A 199 -9.23 -9.62 -9.52
CA PRO A 199 -8.17 -9.15 -10.40
C PRO A 199 -8.56 -9.33 -11.87
N ASP A 200 -8.15 -8.40 -12.72
CA ASP A 200 -8.43 -8.45 -14.16
C ASP A 200 -7.53 -9.50 -14.85
N ASN A 201 -6.35 -9.73 -14.28
CA ASN A 201 -5.34 -10.61 -14.84
C ASN A 201 -5.20 -11.93 -14.04
N PRO A 202 -4.72 -13.01 -14.69
CA PRO A 202 -4.44 -14.27 -14.00
C PRO A 202 -3.53 -14.08 -12.79
N VAL A 203 -3.99 -14.55 -11.63
CA VAL A 203 -3.23 -14.49 -10.37
C VAL A 203 -2.10 -15.50 -10.40
N LEU A 204 -0.87 -15.03 -10.17
CA LEU A 204 0.32 -15.86 -10.00
C LEU A 204 0.46 -16.30 -8.55
N ASP A 205 0.18 -15.39 -7.62
CA ASP A 205 0.30 -15.63 -6.18
C ASP A 205 -0.60 -14.65 -5.42
N TYR A 206 -1.53 -15.18 -4.61
CA TYR A 206 -2.48 -14.40 -3.81
C TYR A 206 -1.83 -13.61 -2.67
N ASN A 207 -0.54 -13.85 -2.42
CA ASN A 207 0.24 -13.23 -1.37
C ASN A 207 -0.35 -13.46 0.03
N THR A 208 -1.06 -14.60 0.24
CA THR A 208 -1.91 -14.91 1.40
C THR A 208 -1.25 -14.67 2.76
N ARG A 209 0.06 -14.91 2.88
CA ARG A 209 0.83 -14.61 4.10
C ARG A 209 0.66 -13.16 4.58
N PHE A 210 0.56 -12.24 3.61
CA PHE A 210 0.44 -10.82 3.84
C PHE A 210 -0.97 -10.32 3.55
N SER A 211 -1.63 -10.77 2.48
CA SER A 211 -2.98 -10.30 2.13
C SER A 211 -4.09 -10.90 3.01
N GLY A 212 -3.86 -12.09 3.57
CA GLY A 212 -4.91 -12.89 4.19
C GLY A 212 -5.96 -13.43 3.20
N ILE A 213 -5.74 -13.26 1.88
CA ILE A 213 -6.66 -13.70 0.83
C ILE A 213 -6.17 -15.00 0.19
N SER A 214 -7.06 -15.97 0.07
CA SER A 214 -6.86 -17.24 -0.62
C SER A 214 -7.51 -17.26 -2.01
N GLU A 215 -7.22 -18.31 -2.79
CA GLU A 215 -7.90 -18.56 -4.06
C GLU A 215 -9.40 -18.80 -3.86
N GLU A 216 -9.76 -19.53 -2.81
CA GLU A 216 -11.14 -19.82 -2.44
C GLU A 216 -11.93 -18.54 -2.16
N ASP A 217 -11.34 -17.56 -1.49
CA ASP A 217 -11.99 -16.28 -1.17
C ASP A 217 -12.38 -15.50 -2.43
N LEU A 218 -11.56 -15.57 -3.49
CA LEU A 218 -11.81 -14.84 -4.74
C LEU A 218 -12.59 -15.64 -5.80
N ARG A 219 -12.78 -16.96 -5.61
CA ARG A 219 -13.36 -17.87 -6.62
C ARG A 219 -14.70 -17.38 -7.19
N TYR A 220 -15.55 -16.80 -6.36
CA TYR A 220 -16.89 -16.34 -6.74
C TYR A 220 -17.05 -14.81 -6.70
N VAL A 221 -15.96 -14.08 -6.44
CA VAL A 221 -15.98 -12.62 -6.44
C VAL A 221 -16.17 -12.11 -7.87
N ARG A 222 -17.09 -11.16 -8.04
CA ARG A 222 -17.41 -10.54 -9.34
C ARG A 222 -17.17 -9.03 -9.36
N THR A 223 -17.01 -8.41 -8.19
CA THR A 223 -16.72 -6.97 -8.07
C THR A 223 -15.42 -6.67 -8.80
N SER A 224 -15.49 -5.79 -9.79
CA SER A 224 -14.33 -5.34 -10.56
C SER A 224 -13.69 -4.10 -9.91
N LEU A 225 -12.47 -3.78 -10.34
CA LEU A 225 -11.83 -2.52 -9.96
C LEU A 225 -12.69 -1.31 -10.32
N LYS A 226 -13.38 -1.35 -11.48
CA LYS A 226 -14.25 -0.26 -11.94
C LYS A 226 -15.47 -0.06 -11.05
N ASP A 227 -16.04 -1.13 -10.50
CA ASP A 227 -17.15 -1.05 -9.56
C ASP A 227 -16.69 -0.35 -8.28
N VAL A 228 -15.52 -0.73 -7.75
CA VAL A 228 -14.90 -0.07 -6.60
C VAL A 228 -14.64 1.41 -6.90
N GLN A 229 -13.99 1.73 -8.01
CA GLN A 229 -13.72 3.11 -8.42
C GLN A 229 -15.00 3.95 -8.47
N THR A 230 -16.10 3.40 -9.00
CA THR A 230 -17.40 4.08 -9.04
C THR A 230 -17.90 4.41 -7.63
N VAL A 231 -17.78 3.45 -6.70
CA VAL A 231 -18.14 3.68 -5.29
C VAL A 231 -17.25 4.77 -4.68
N LEU A 232 -15.93 4.70 -4.86
CA LEU A 232 -14.98 5.68 -4.30
C LEU A 232 -15.20 7.08 -4.85
N LEU A 233 -15.41 7.19 -6.17
CA LEU A 233 -15.70 8.46 -6.84
C LEU A 233 -17.03 9.05 -6.41
N ASN A 234 -17.98 8.26 -5.89
CA ASN A 234 -19.23 8.74 -5.30
C ASN A 234 -19.08 9.08 -3.81
N LEU A 235 -18.28 8.30 -3.09
CA LEU A 235 -18.05 8.50 -1.66
C LEU A 235 -17.19 9.74 -1.36
N PHE A 236 -16.14 9.98 -2.15
CA PHE A 236 -15.15 11.01 -1.86
C PHE A 236 -15.33 12.27 -2.70
N SER A 237 -15.14 13.43 -2.07
CA SER A 237 -14.77 14.68 -2.74
C SER A 237 -13.25 14.67 -2.97
N SER A 238 -12.74 15.44 -3.94
CA SER A 238 -11.29 15.71 -4.04
C SER A 238 -10.71 16.34 -2.77
N LYS A 239 -11.55 16.93 -1.92
CA LYS A 239 -11.23 17.52 -0.61
C LYS A 239 -11.43 16.56 0.58
N SER A 240 -12.04 15.39 0.39
CA SER A 240 -12.12 14.41 1.49
C SER A 240 -10.71 13.99 1.89
N ILE A 241 -10.41 13.91 3.18
CA ILE A 241 -9.07 13.51 3.64
C ILE A 241 -8.97 11.98 3.65
N LEU A 242 -8.00 11.42 2.90
CA LEU A 242 -7.69 9.99 2.93
C LEU A 242 -6.41 9.71 3.75
N ILE A 243 -6.52 8.86 4.75
CA ILE A 243 -5.43 8.49 5.66
C ILE A 243 -4.98 7.05 5.35
N GLY A 244 -3.68 6.80 5.30
CA GLY A 244 -3.15 5.43 5.23
C GLY A 244 -1.70 5.33 5.66
N HIS A 245 -1.07 4.18 5.42
CA HIS A 245 0.34 3.94 5.73
C HIS A 245 1.11 3.48 4.48
N GLY A 246 1.78 4.43 3.82
CA GLY A 246 2.34 4.16 2.49
C GLY A 246 1.28 4.18 1.39
N LEU A 247 0.20 4.96 1.59
CA LEU A 247 -1.04 4.98 0.80
C LEU A 247 -0.86 5.13 -0.73
N GLY A 248 0.32 5.58 -1.18
CA GLY A 248 0.66 5.63 -2.59
C GLY A 248 0.50 4.28 -3.28
N SER A 249 0.84 3.15 -2.65
CA SER A 249 0.66 1.81 -3.24
C SER A 249 -0.80 1.48 -3.45
N ASP A 250 -1.63 1.80 -2.47
CA ASP A 250 -3.06 1.57 -2.47
C ASP A 250 -3.74 2.38 -3.58
N LEU A 251 -3.39 3.66 -3.71
CA LEU A 251 -3.92 4.52 -4.76
C LEU A 251 -3.49 4.08 -6.16
N ARG A 252 -2.31 3.46 -6.33
CA ARG A 252 -1.91 2.85 -7.60
C ARG A 252 -2.69 1.58 -7.90
N ALA A 253 -2.88 0.70 -6.91
CA ALA A 253 -3.69 -0.51 -7.06
C ALA A 253 -5.15 -0.19 -7.37
N LEU A 254 -5.70 0.87 -6.77
CA LEU A 254 -7.03 1.41 -7.03
C LEU A 254 -7.14 2.17 -8.36
N ARG A 255 -6.00 2.48 -8.99
CA ARG A 255 -5.89 3.44 -10.10
C ARG A 255 -6.67 4.72 -9.82
N LEU A 256 -6.47 5.29 -8.64
CA LEU A 256 -7.18 6.47 -8.14
C LEU A 256 -6.19 7.62 -7.91
N ILE A 257 -6.45 8.77 -8.52
CA ILE A 257 -5.74 10.01 -8.28
C ILE A 257 -6.53 10.83 -7.26
N HIS A 258 -5.88 11.10 -6.12
CA HIS A 258 -6.47 11.86 -5.03
C HIS A 258 -5.37 12.63 -4.28
N ASP A 259 -5.53 13.95 -4.14
CA ASP A 259 -4.48 14.84 -3.64
C ASP A 259 -4.56 15.09 -2.12
N THR A 260 -5.73 14.93 -1.48
CA THR A 260 -5.92 15.29 -0.07
C THR A 260 -5.60 14.10 0.84
N VAL A 261 -4.31 13.74 0.89
CA VAL A 261 -3.81 12.53 1.56
C VAL A 261 -3.02 12.84 2.84
N ILE A 262 -3.22 12.03 3.88
CA ILE A 262 -2.35 11.92 5.04
C ILE A 262 -1.68 10.54 5.03
N ASP A 263 -0.35 10.51 4.88
CA ASP A 263 0.42 9.27 4.95
C ASP A 263 1.13 9.15 6.30
N THR A 264 0.66 8.23 7.14
CA THR A 264 1.23 8.02 8.49
C THR A 264 2.70 7.59 8.44
N SER A 265 3.17 6.97 7.36
CA SER A 265 4.59 6.64 7.18
C SER A 265 5.48 7.88 7.00
N ILE A 266 4.89 9.01 6.60
CA ILE A 266 5.54 10.31 6.43
C ILE A 266 5.32 11.19 7.67
N VAL A 267 4.11 11.23 8.21
CA VAL A 267 3.76 12.00 9.42
C VAL A 267 4.55 11.52 10.64
N PHE A 268 4.88 10.23 10.70
CA PHE A 268 5.71 9.62 11.74
C PHE A 268 7.08 9.22 11.16
N PRO A 269 8.03 10.17 11.03
CA PRO A 269 9.27 9.94 10.31
C PRO A 269 10.16 8.91 11.01
N HIS A 270 10.96 8.20 10.20
CA HIS A 270 12.04 7.37 10.72
C HIS A 270 13.16 8.26 11.30
N THR A 271 13.78 7.82 12.39
CA THR A 271 14.92 8.51 13.05
C THR A 271 16.16 8.65 12.16
N ARG A 272 16.19 8.02 10.98
CA ARG A 272 17.29 8.02 10.01
C ARG A 272 17.00 8.94 8.82
N GLY A 273 15.83 9.58 8.81
CA GLY A 273 15.34 10.36 7.67
C GLY A 273 14.99 9.51 6.44
N PRO A 274 14.51 10.16 5.36
CA PRO A 274 14.23 9.51 4.08
C PRO A 274 15.46 8.81 3.48
N PRO A 275 15.28 7.72 2.69
CA PRO A 275 14.01 7.11 2.30
C PRO A 275 13.45 6.12 3.34
N TYR A 276 14.08 5.98 4.51
CA TYR A 276 13.64 5.02 5.52
C TYR A 276 12.28 5.41 6.13
N LYS A 277 11.38 4.42 6.23
CA LYS A 277 10.06 4.55 6.85
C LYS A 277 9.91 3.50 7.96
N LYS A 278 9.19 3.84 9.02
CA LYS A 278 8.78 2.85 10.04
C LYS A 278 7.52 2.15 9.55
N GLY A 279 7.46 0.83 9.61
CA GLY A 279 6.23 0.09 9.28
C GLY A 279 5.13 0.31 10.33
N LEU A 280 3.87 0.18 9.90
CA LEU A 280 2.68 0.41 10.74
C LEU A 280 2.72 -0.36 12.05
N LYS A 281 3.02 -1.67 12.00
CA LYS A 281 3.17 -2.53 13.20
C LYS A 281 4.16 -1.98 14.23
N LYS A 282 5.27 -1.38 13.78
CA LYS A 282 6.26 -0.75 14.66
C LYS A 282 5.73 0.55 15.26
N LEU A 283 5.03 1.37 14.47
CA LEU A 283 4.43 2.60 14.97
C LEU A 283 3.37 2.31 16.03
N ILE A 284 2.50 1.34 15.80
CA ILE A 284 1.46 0.97 16.77
C ILE A 284 2.06 0.41 18.05
N LEU A 285 3.10 -0.43 17.94
CA LEU A 285 3.85 -0.89 19.11
C LEU A 285 4.46 0.28 19.88
N ASP A 286 5.12 1.21 19.19
CA ASP A 286 5.82 2.33 19.85
C ASP A 286 4.87 3.27 20.60
N HIS A 287 3.69 3.55 20.05
CA HIS A 287 2.78 4.57 20.58
C HIS A 287 1.69 4.01 21.50
N PHE A 288 1.26 2.77 21.28
CA PHE A 288 0.14 2.15 22.01
C PHE A 288 0.55 0.90 22.78
N GLN A 289 1.78 0.40 22.60
CA GLN A 289 2.23 -0.92 23.11
C GLN A 289 1.35 -2.08 22.62
N LYS A 290 0.56 -1.85 21.55
CA LYS A 290 -0.37 -2.80 20.95
C LYS A 290 0.33 -3.55 19.82
N HIS A 291 -0.04 -4.82 19.65
CA HIS A 291 0.39 -5.64 18.53
C HIS A 291 -0.79 -5.86 17.60
N ILE A 292 -0.64 -5.48 16.34
CA ILE A 292 -1.59 -5.72 15.23
C ILE A 292 -1.04 -6.80 14.29
N GLN A 293 -1.87 -7.30 13.36
CA GLN A 293 -1.48 -8.30 12.36
C GLN A 293 -0.88 -9.56 13.03
N LYS A 294 -1.63 -10.16 13.97
CA LYS A 294 -1.16 -11.32 14.76
C LYS A 294 -1.45 -12.67 14.11
N ASP A 295 -2.55 -12.79 13.37
CA ASP A 295 -3.15 -14.09 13.05
C ASP A 295 -2.79 -14.63 11.64
N GLY A 296 -1.77 -14.06 10.99
CA GLY A 296 -1.37 -14.43 9.63
C GLY A 296 -2.27 -13.78 8.57
N GLY A 297 -1.66 -13.15 7.56
CA GLY A 297 -2.37 -12.19 6.72
C GLY A 297 -2.64 -10.87 7.47
N HIS A 298 -2.74 -9.79 6.72
CA HIS A 298 -3.16 -8.49 7.22
C HIS A 298 -4.68 -8.40 7.15
N ASN A 299 -5.24 -7.52 7.98
CA ASN A 299 -6.64 -7.15 7.93
C ASN A 299 -6.68 -5.66 7.58
N SER A 300 -7.13 -5.33 6.37
CA SER A 300 -7.10 -3.96 5.87
C SER A 300 -7.97 -3.01 6.69
N ALA A 301 -9.06 -3.50 7.31
CA ALA A 301 -9.82 -2.68 8.26
C ALA A 301 -9.05 -2.43 9.56
N GLU A 302 -8.33 -3.43 10.10
CA GLU A 302 -7.45 -3.23 11.27
C GLU A 302 -6.36 -2.19 10.98
N ASP A 303 -5.73 -2.29 9.81
CA ASP A 303 -4.64 -1.40 9.40
C ASP A 303 -5.13 0.03 9.12
N ALA A 304 -6.30 0.18 8.47
CA ALA A 304 -6.95 1.48 8.30
C ALA A 304 -7.34 2.12 9.65
N ILE A 305 -7.91 1.35 10.59
CA ILE A 305 -8.22 1.83 11.95
C ILE A 305 -6.95 2.26 12.68
N ALA A 306 -5.88 1.47 12.60
CA ALA A 306 -4.59 1.79 13.21
C ALA A 306 -4.01 3.12 12.69
N CYS A 307 -4.20 3.44 11.40
CA CYS A 307 -3.82 4.74 10.84
C CYS A 307 -4.62 5.90 11.45
N ILE A 308 -5.93 5.73 11.67
CA ILE A 308 -6.77 6.71 12.37
C ILE A 308 -6.32 6.86 13.82
N GLU A 309 -6.10 5.76 14.54
CA GLU A 309 -5.62 5.75 15.93
C GLU A 309 -4.34 6.59 16.06
N LEU A 310 -3.35 6.38 15.17
CA LEU A 310 -2.11 7.15 15.14
C LEU A 310 -2.35 8.64 14.95
N MET A 311 -3.18 9.03 13.98
CA MET A 311 -3.46 10.43 13.73
C MET A 311 -4.22 11.09 14.89
N ILE A 312 -5.20 10.39 15.49
CA ILE A 312 -5.88 10.88 16.68
C ILE A 312 -4.89 11.06 17.83
N TRP A 313 -3.99 10.10 18.06
CA TRP A 313 -2.93 10.25 19.07
C TRP A 313 -2.07 11.49 18.82
N LYS A 314 -1.73 11.77 17.55
CA LYS A 314 -0.93 12.94 17.16
C LYS A 314 -1.65 14.26 17.43
N VAL A 315 -2.97 14.31 17.19
CA VAL A 315 -3.75 15.54 17.29
C VAL A 315 -4.51 15.69 18.61
N LYS A 316 -4.48 14.67 19.47
CA LYS A 316 -5.17 14.64 20.78
C LYS A 316 -5.00 15.91 21.62
N PRO A 317 -3.80 16.53 21.72
CA PRO A 317 -3.63 17.76 22.48
C PRO A 317 -4.44 18.97 21.95
N PHE A 318 -4.95 18.89 20.73
CA PHE A 318 -5.69 19.96 20.05
C PHE A 318 -7.18 19.66 19.89
N LEU A 319 -7.64 18.47 20.28
CA LEU A 319 -9.06 18.15 20.35
C LEU A 319 -9.65 18.90 21.55
N ARG A 320 -10.62 19.77 21.28
CA ARG A 320 -11.33 20.60 22.26
C ARG A 320 -12.81 20.41 22.08
#